data_AF-A0A6B3GTX3-F1
#
_entry.id   AF-A0A6B3GTX3-F1
#
_cell.length_a   1.000
_cell.length_b   1.000
_cell.length_c   1.000
_cell.angle_alpha   90.00
_cell.angle_beta   90.00
_cell.angle_gamma   90.00
#
_symmetry.space_group_name_H-M   'P 1'
#
loop_
_entity.id
_entity.type
_entity.pdbx_description
1 polymer ?
#
loop_
_entity_poly.entity_id
_entity_poly.type
_entity_poly.pdbx_seq_one_letter_code
_entity_poly.pdbx_strand_id
1 'polypeptide(L)' 'MGETLAIGSLLMEGTPVRLAGQDSRRGTFGQRHAVLVDQVTGEDYTPLLYLADDQARYNVYDSLLSEYAAMGFEYG' A
#
# COMPACT_ATOMS: atom_id res chain seq x y z
N MET A 1 3.02 -13.06 -3.20
CA MET A 1 1.57 -13.11 -2.88
C MET A 1 1.27 -13.25 -1.39
N GLY A 2 2.08 -13.92 -0.56
CA GLY A 2 1.78 -14.05 0.89
C GLY A 2 1.62 -12.71 1.63
N GLU A 3 2.44 -11.71 1.31
CA GLU A 3 2.35 -10.34 1.88
C GLU A 3 0.97 -9.70 1.63
N THR A 4 0.47 -9.74 0.40
CA THR A 4 -0.83 -9.17 0.01
C THR A 4 -1.98 -9.83 0.76
N LEU A 5 -1.93 -11.16 0.93
CA LEU A 5 -2.95 -11.91 1.67
C LEU A 5 -2.95 -11.55 3.15
N ALA A 6 -1.78 -11.41 3.76
CA ALA A 6 -1.65 -11.03 5.17
C ALA A 6 -2.17 -9.60 5.42
N ILE A 7 -1.86 -8.66 4.52
CA ILE A 7 -2.41 -7.29 4.61
C ILE A 7 -3.93 -7.35 4.42
N GLY A 8 -4.43 -8.07 3.42
CA GLY A 8 -5.85 -8.21 3.16
C GLY A 8 -6.63 -8.79 4.34
N SER A 9 -6.10 -9.82 5.01
CA SER A 9 -6.76 -10.39 6.20
C SER A 9 -6.86 -9.38 7.35
N LEU A 10 -5.80 -8.61 7.61
CA LEU A 10 -5.82 -7.57 8.65
C LEU A 10 -6.87 -6.48 8.36
N LEU A 11 -6.98 -6.08 7.09
CA LEU A 11 -7.98 -5.08 6.67
C LEU A 11 -9.40 -5.59 6.87
N MET A 12 -9.67 -6.86 6.52
CA MET A 12 -10.97 -7.49 6.76
C MET A 12 -11.29 -7.68 8.25
N GLU A 13 -10.28 -7.85 9.10
CA GLU A 13 -10.43 -7.91 10.55
C GLU A 13 -10.63 -6.52 11.20
N GLY A 14 -10.63 -5.43 10.42
CA GLY A 14 -10.81 -4.08 10.93
C GLY A 14 -9.51 -3.40 11.39
N THR A 15 -8.34 -4.01 11.14
CA THR A 15 -7.04 -3.42 11.47
C THR A 15 -6.50 -2.58 10.30
N PRO A 16 -6.37 -1.25 10.44
CA PRO A 16 -5.86 -0.41 9.36
C PRO A 16 -4.38 -0.65 9.13
N VAL A 17 -3.95 -0.62 7.87
CA VAL A 17 -2.56 -0.83 7.47
C VAL A 17 -2.04 0.38 6.71
N ARG A 18 -0.91 0.92 7.17
CA ARG A 18 -0.13 1.95 6.48
C ARG A 18 1.19 1.34 6.00
N LEU A 19 1.49 1.49 4.72
CA LEU A 19 2.74 1.04 4.10
C LEU A 19 3.38 2.22 3.36
N ALA A 20 4.55 2.65 3.82
CA ALA A 20 5.29 3.74 3.20
C ALA A 20 6.76 3.35 2.96
N GLY A 21 7.31 3.81 1.84
CA GLY A 21 8.72 3.63 1.50
C GLY A 21 8.97 3.96 0.03
N GLN A 22 10.23 4.06 -0.38
CA GLN A 22 10.57 4.38 -1.77
C GLN A 22 10.10 3.24 -2.71
N ASP A 23 9.42 3.60 -3.79
CA ASP A 23 8.81 2.67 -4.77
C ASP A 23 7.95 1.56 -4.14
N SER A 24 7.35 1.80 -2.97
CA SER A 24 6.63 0.77 -2.23
C SER A 24 5.27 0.43 -2.83
N ARG A 25 4.65 1.29 -3.64
CA ARG A 25 3.38 0.96 -4.34
C ARG A 25 3.56 -0.15 -5.37
N ARG A 26 4.58 -0.06 -6.21
CA ARG A 26 4.95 -1.10 -7.18
C ARG A 26 5.74 -2.24 -6.51
N GLY A 27 6.55 -1.89 -5.52
CA GLY A 27 7.66 -2.68 -5.03
C GLY A 27 8.91 -2.43 -5.89
N THR A 28 10.05 -2.20 -5.23
CA THR A 28 11.35 -1.96 -5.89
C THR A 28 11.68 -3.04 -6.93
N PHE A 29 11.31 -4.30 -6.66
CA PHE A 29 11.57 -5.44 -7.53
C PHE A 29 10.36 -5.82 -8.40
N GLY A 30 9.33 -4.97 -8.49
CA GLY A 30 8.13 -5.23 -9.27
C GLY A 30 7.29 -6.40 -8.75
N GLN A 31 7.34 -6.67 -7.45
CA GLN A 31 6.72 -7.85 -6.85
C GLN A 31 5.37 -7.57 -6.17
N ARG A 32 5.05 -6.31 -5.86
CA ARG A 32 3.93 -5.96 -4.97
C ARG A 32 2.67 -5.56 -5.71
N HIS A 33 2.79 -4.61 -6.65
CA HIS A 33 1.64 -4.09 -7.40
C HIS A 33 0.44 -3.73 -6.51
N ALA A 34 0.69 -3.04 -5.38
CA ALA A 34 -0.37 -2.61 -4.47
C ALA A 34 -1.28 -1.55 -5.11
N VAL A 35 -0.70 -0.73 -6.00
CA VAL A 35 -1.43 0.21 -6.87
C VAL A 35 -1.18 -0.19 -8.32
N LEU A 36 -2.25 -0.30 -9.10
CA LEU A 36 -2.25 -0.54 -10.52
C LEU A 36 -2.53 0.78 -11.23
N VAL A 37 -1.77 1.09 -12.28
CA VAL A 37 -1.95 2.31 -13.07
C VAL A 37 -2.51 1.92 -14.43
N ASP A 38 -3.67 2.47 -14.79
CA ASP A 38 -4.25 2.30 -16.12
C ASP A 38 -3.31 2.89 -17.19
N GLN A 39 -2.98 2.10 -18.21
CA GLN A 39 -2.02 2.51 -19.24
C GLN A 39 -2.56 3.58 -20.20
N VAL A 40 -3.89 3.70 -20.32
CA VAL A 40 -4.56 4.63 -21.22
C VAL A 40 -4.93 5.92 -20.50
N THR A 41 -5.49 5.82 -19.29
CA THR A 41 -5.99 6.98 -18.54
C THR A 41 -4.99 7.50 -17.49
N GLY A 42 -4.05 6.67 -17.05
CA GLY A 42 -3.14 6.99 -15.95
C GLY A 42 -3.80 6.96 -14.56
N GLU A 43 -5.02 6.43 -14.46
CA GLU A 43 -5.75 6.35 -13.19
C GLU A 43 -5.19 5.24 -12.29
N ASP A 44 -5.13 5.54 -11.00
CA ASP A 44 -4.68 4.60 -9.97
C ASP A 44 -5.86 3.75 -9.47
N TYR A 45 -5.66 2.43 -9.46
CA TYR A 45 -6.57 1.46 -8.84
C TYR A 45 -5.82 0.65 -7.77
N THR A 46 -6.33 0.68 -6.53
CA THR A 46 -5.72 -0.03 -5.40
C THR A 46 -6.63 -1.19 -4.97
N PRO A 47 -6.35 -2.45 -5.35
CA PRO A 47 -7.28 -3.57 -5.14
C PRO A 47 -7.65 -3.80 -3.66
N LEU A 48 -6.71 -3.58 -2.74
CA LEU A 48 -6.93 -3.74 -1.29
C LEU A 48 -7.89 -2.69 -0.68
N LEU A 49 -8.28 -1.66 -1.44
CA LEU A 49 -9.32 -0.70 -1.02
C LEU A 49 -10.76 -1.20 -1.23
N TYR A 50 -10.96 -2.39 -1.83
CA TYR A 50 -12.28 -2.87 -2.22
C TYR A 50 -12.55 -4.35 -1.83
N LEU A 51 -12.05 -4.84 -0.68
CA LEU A 51 -12.27 -6.25 -0.29
C LEU A 51 -13.63 -6.49 0.38
N ALA A 52 -14.11 -5.54 1.18
CA ALA A 52 -15.41 -5.57 1.85
C ALA A 52 -15.90 -4.14 2.15
N ASP A 53 -17.21 -3.96 2.39
CA ASP A 53 -17.81 -2.64 2.66
C ASP A 53 -17.37 -2.04 4.00
N ASP A 54 -17.05 -2.88 4.99
CA ASP A 54 -16.69 -2.53 6.37
C ASP A 54 -15.19 -2.69 6.67
N GLN A 55 -14.37 -2.97 5.65
CA GLN A 55 -12.94 -3.17 5.84
C GLN A 55 -12.23 -1.93 6.37
N ALA A 56 -11.09 -2.15 7.02
CA ALA A 56 -10.22 -1.08 7.48
C ALA A 56 -9.56 -0.32 6.34
N ARG A 57 -9.05 0.88 6.65
CA ARG A 57 -8.33 1.70 5.66
C ARG A 57 -6.96 1.10 5.34
N TYR A 58 -6.67 0.99 4.06
CA TYR A 58 -5.34 0.71 3.54
C TYR A 58 -4.74 1.96 2.94
N ASN A 59 -3.56 2.37 3.42
CA ASN A 59 -2.85 3.52 2.87
C ASN A 59 -1.44 3.12 2.42
N VAL A 60 -1.17 3.22 1.11
CA VAL A 60 0.14 2.91 0.53
C VAL A 60 0.75 4.12 -0.16
N TYR A 61 1.98 4.47 0.22
CA TYR A 61 2.68 5.65 -0.28
C TYR A 61 4.08 5.33 -0.76
N ASP A 62 4.45 5.96 -1.87
CA ASP A 62 5.86 6.10 -2.23
C ASP A 62 6.43 7.27 -1.43
N SER A 63 7.43 7.00 -0.60
CA SER A 63 8.10 8.05 0.18
C SER A 63 8.95 8.93 -0.73
N LEU A 64 9.29 10.12 -0.25
CA LEU A 64 10.38 10.90 -0.84
C LEU A 64 11.70 10.12 -0.74
N LEU A 65 12.70 10.58 -1.50
CA LEU A 65 14.06 10.05 -1.45
C LEU A 65 14.78 10.51 -0.16
N SER A 66 14.28 10.04 0.98
CA SER A 66 14.80 10.32 2.31
C SER A 66 14.49 9.15 3.23
N GLU A 67 15.53 8.57 3.83
CA GLU A 67 15.40 7.43 4.73
C GLU A 67 15.13 7.89 6.16
N TYR A 68 15.94 8.83 6.67
CA TYR A 68 15.86 9.27 8.07
C TYR A 68 14.54 9.98 8.40
N ALA A 69 14.09 10.87 7.51
CA ALA A 69 12.83 11.59 7.72
C ALA A 69 11.62 10.68 7.54
N ALA A 70 11.64 9.76 6.57
CA ALA A 70 10.57 8.80 6.38
C ALA A 70 10.44 7.87 7.60
N MET A 71 11.54 7.33 8.11
CA MET A 71 11.54 6.51 9.32
C MET A 71 11.07 7.29 10.55
N GLY A 72 11.48 8.56 10.68
CA GLY A 72 11.00 9.43 11.76
C GLY A 72 9.50 9.67 11.69
N PHE A 73 8.93 9.80 10.50
CA PHE A 73 7.49 9.96 10.31
C PHE A 73 6.71 8.69 10.65
N GLU A 74 7.17 7.52 10.22
CA GLU A 74 6.47 6.26 10.52
C GLU A 74 6.65 5.81 11.98
N TYR A 75 7.62 6.35 12.71
CA TYR A 75 7.78 6.12 14.15
C TYR A 75 6.83 6.99 15.02
N GLY A 76 6.49 8.19 14.56
CA GLY A 76 5.68 9.16 15.30
C GLY A 76 4.19 8.86 15.26
#